data_AF-A0A519NWD0-F1
#
_entry.id   AF-A0A519NWD0-F1
#
_cell.length_a   1.000
_cell.length_b   1.000
_cell.length_c   1.000
_cell.angle_alpha   90.00
_cell.angle_beta   90.00
_cell.angle_gamma   90.00
#
_symmetry.space_group_name_H-M   'P 1'
#
loop_
_entity.id
_entity.type
_entity.pdbx_description
1 polymer ?
#
loop_
_entity_poly.entity_id
_entity_poly.type
_entity_poly.pdbx_seq_one_letter_code
_entity_poly.pdbx_strand_id
1 'polypeptide(L)' 'MISDDDASPQLTWTEEGEPRSGRFGDVYFSRDDGLAETRAVFLDGCGLPDAWAGRDCFTVAELGFGTGLNIAALLD' A
#
# COMPACT_ATOMS: atom_id res chain seq x y z
N MET A 1 -1.43 26.24 6.05
CA MET A 1 -2.64 25.41 6.10
C MET A 1 -2.72 24.71 4.76
N ILE A 2 -2.75 23.38 4.75
CA ILE A 2 -3.05 22.60 3.55
C ILE A 2 -4.57 22.74 3.34
N SER A 3 -5.01 23.24 2.19
CA SER A 3 -6.44 23.27 1.85
C SER A 3 -6.97 21.85 1.71
N ASP A 4 -8.25 21.59 1.99
CA ASP A 4 -8.85 20.25 1.81
C ASP A 4 -8.63 19.70 0.39
N ASP A 5 -8.62 20.60 -0.61
CA ASP A 5 -8.36 20.26 -2.00
C ASP A 5 -6.93 19.74 -2.25
N ASP A 6 -5.98 20.14 -1.40
CA ASP A 6 -4.56 19.79 -1.43
C ASP A 6 -4.26 18.52 -0.59
N ALA A 7 -5.23 18.02 0.18
CA ALA A 7 -5.19 16.69 0.83
C ALA A 7 -6.05 15.60 0.13
N SER A 8 -7.10 15.96 -0.61
CA SER A 8 -7.99 15.03 -1.31
C SER A 8 -7.31 14.18 -2.40
N PRO A 9 -7.27 12.84 -2.32
CA PRO A 9 -6.62 12.00 -3.33
C PRO A 9 -7.27 12.03 -4.73
N GLN A 10 -8.41 12.72 -4.88
CA GLN A 10 -9.22 12.74 -6.10
C GLN A 10 -9.50 11.31 -6.58
N LEU A 11 -9.94 10.44 -5.66
CA LEU A 11 -10.09 9.01 -5.90
C LEU A 11 -11.14 8.74 -6.98
N THR A 12 -10.76 7.98 -7.99
CA THR A 12 -11.62 7.46 -9.07
C THR A 12 -11.49 5.96 -9.16
N TRP A 13 -12.37 5.31 -9.92
CA TRP A 13 -12.35 3.87 -10.18
C TRP A 13 -12.21 3.63 -11.68
N THR A 14 -11.35 2.69 -12.07
CA THR A 14 -11.24 2.25 -13.48
C THR A 14 -12.48 1.45 -13.90
N GLU A 15 -12.65 1.20 -15.20
CA GLU A 15 -13.72 0.32 -15.71
C GLU A 15 -13.62 -1.09 -15.13
N GLU A 16 -12.40 -1.54 -14.81
CA GLU A 16 -12.11 -2.83 -14.16
C GLU A 16 -12.28 -2.80 -12.63
N GLY A 17 -12.60 -1.64 -12.05
CA GLY A 17 -12.85 -1.49 -10.61
C GLY A 17 -11.59 -1.30 -9.77
N GLU A 18 -10.49 -0.82 -10.35
CA GLU A 18 -9.25 -0.53 -9.61
C GLU A 18 -9.28 0.91 -9.06
N PRO A 19 -8.82 1.13 -7.81
CA PRO A 19 -8.73 2.47 -7.24
C PRO A 19 -7.60 3.26 -7.91
N ARG A 20 -7.92 4.43 -8.46
CA ARG A 20 -6.98 5.31 -9.18
C ARG A 20 -6.89 6.69 -8.53
N SER A 21 -5.67 7.18 -8.35
CA SER A 21 -5.45 8.56 -7.91
C SER A 21 -5.71 9.53 -9.07
N GLY A 22 -6.69 10.43 -8.92
CA GLY A 22 -6.92 11.50 -9.89
C GLY A 22 -5.79 12.52 -9.97
N ARG A 23 -4.97 12.62 -8.90
CA ARG A 23 -3.80 13.51 -8.85
C ARG A 23 -2.60 13.00 -9.63
N PHE A 24 -2.26 11.74 -9.40
CA PHE A 24 -1.07 11.12 -9.99
C PHE A 24 -1.37 10.39 -11.30
N GLY A 25 -2.64 10.08 -11.56
CA GLY A 25 -3.07 9.41 -12.78
C GLY A 25 -2.84 7.90 -12.78
N ASP A 26 -2.34 7.32 -11.68
CA ASP A 26 -2.00 5.91 -11.56
C ASP A 26 -2.93 5.15 -10.61
N VAL A 27 -3.01 3.83 -10.80
CA VAL A 27 -3.73 2.91 -9.90
C VAL A 27 -2.93 2.66 -8.62
N TYR A 28 -3.62 2.48 -7.49
CA TYR A 28 -2.96 2.17 -6.22
C TYR A 28 -2.45 0.73 -6.14
N PHE A 29 -3.21 -0.21 -6.73
CA PHE A 29 -2.85 -1.62 -6.88
C PHE A 29 -3.74 -2.24 -7.97
N SER A 30 -3.27 -3.33 -8.58
CA SER A 30 -4.08 -4.08 -9.56
C SER A 30 -5.09 -4.99 -8.88
N ARG A 31 -6.27 -5.14 -9.49
CA ARG A 31 -7.39 -5.93 -8.96
C ARG A 31 -7.08 -7.43 -8.82
N ASP A 32 -6.29 -7.99 -9.73
CA ASP A 32 -6.20 -9.45 -9.86
C ASP A 32 -5.24 -10.09 -8.84
N ASP A 33 -4.18 -9.39 -8.40
CA ASP A 33 -3.21 -9.99 -7.48
C ASP A 33 -2.46 -9.00 -6.57
N GLY A 34 -3.06 -7.84 -6.28
CA GLY A 34 -2.39 -6.77 -5.52
C GLY A 34 -1.83 -7.22 -4.17
N LEU A 35 -2.50 -8.14 -3.46
CA LEU A 35 -2.01 -8.64 -2.16
C LEU A 35 -0.78 -9.54 -2.31
N ALA A 36 -0.76 -10.45 -3.29
CA ALA A 36 0.39 -11.32 -3.52
C ALA A 36 1.58 -10.52 -4.05
N GLU A 37 1.34 -9.56 -4.95
CA GLU A 37 2.36 -8.61 -5.40
C GLU A 37 2.94 -7.82 -4.23
N THR A 38 2.09 -7.28 -3.35
CA THR A 38 2.54 -6.59 -2.14
C THR A 38 3.43 -7.47 -1.27
N ARG A 39 3.07 -8.75 -1.08
CA ARG A 39 3.90 -9.70 -0.31
C ARG A 39 5.27 -9.89 -0.97
N ALA A 40 5.28 -10.19 -2.26
CA ALA A 40 6.52 -10.46 -3.01
C ALA A 40 7.43 -9.22 -3.11
N VAL A 41 6.85 -8.02 -3.27
CA VAL A 41 7.64 -6.80 -3.48
C VAL A 41 8.06 -6.17 -2.15
N PHE A 42 7.14 -6.04 -1.19
CA PHE A 42 7.42 -5.31 0.05
C PHE A 42 7.86 -6.22 1.20
N LEU A 43 7.17 -7.33 1.45
CA LEU A 43 7.55 -8.22 2.55
C LEU A 43 8.85 -8.96 2.19
N ASP A 44 8.85 -9.73 1.11
CA ASP A 44 10.03 -10.50 0.70
C ASP A 44 11.20 -9.55 0.35
N GLY A 45 10.91 -8.43 -0.32
CA GLY A 45 11.90 -7.41 -0.64
C GLY A 45 12.55 -6.76 0.59
N CYS A 46 11.85 -6.71 1.72
CA CYS A 46 12.39 -6.25 3.00
C CYS A 46 12.95 -7.38 3.88
N GLY A 47 13.01 -8.62 3.37
CA GLY A 47 13.49 -9.79 4.10
C GLY A 47 12.54 -10.24 5.22
N LEU A 48 11.25 -10.07 5.01
CA LEU A 48 10.20 -10.42 5.97
C LEU A 48 9.59 -11.77 5.58
N PRO A 49 9.20 -12.63 6.56
CA PRO A 49 9.16 -12.39 8.00
C PRO A 49 10.49 -12.57 8.76
N ASP A 50 11.55 -13.03 8.09
CA ASP A 50 12.80 -13.43 8.76
C ASP A 50 13.42 -12.31 9.59
N ALA A 51 13.33 -11.05 9.16
CA ALA A 51 13.89 -9.91 9.90
C ALA A 51 13.22 -9.65 11.26
N TRP A 52 11.94 -10.01 11.44
CA TRP A 52 11.23 -9.87 12.72
C TRP A 52 11.12 -11.17 13.52
N ALA A 53 11.57 -12.30 12.96
CA ALA A 53 11.57 -13.57 13.67
C ALA A 53 12.37 -13.49 14.98
N GLY A 54 11.74 -13.91 16.08
CA GLY A 54 12.36 -13.94 17.41
C GLY A 54 12.53 -12.57 18.09
N ARG A 55 11.93 -11.50 17.56
CA ARG A 55 11.92 -10.17 18.20
C ARG A 55 10.60 -9.91 18.91
N ASP A 56 10.66 -9.36 20.11
CA ASP A 56 9.47 -8.93 20.86
C ASP A 56 8.82 -7.67 20.26
N CYS A 57 9.58 -6.90 19.48
CA CYS A 57 9.11 -5.68 18.81
C CYS A 57 9.85 -5.49 17.48
N PHE A 58 9.09 -5.11 16.45
CA PHE A 58 9.61 -4.72 15.14
C PHE A 58 8.78 -3.57 14.58
N THR A 59 9.45 -2.54 14.05
CA THR A 59 8.78 -1.33 13.53
C THR A 59 8.97 -1.25 12.03
N VAL A 60 7.86 -1.17 11.29
CA VAL A 60 7.83 -0.87 9.85
C VAL A 60 7.43 0.58 9.67
N ALA A 61 8.10 1.29 8.75
CA ALA A 61 7.71 2.61 8.31
C ALA A 61 7.38 2.56 6.81
N GLU A 62 6.26 3.17 6.43
CA GLU A 62 5.79 3.22 5.04
C GLU A 62 5.78 4.66 4.54
N LEU A 63 6.29 4.88 3.32
CA LEU A 63 6.21 6.16 2.64
C LEU A 63 4.98 6.16 1.74
N GLY A 64 3.93 6.84 2.21
CA GLY A 64 2.65 6.92 1.50
C GLY A 64 1.74 5.75 1.82
N PHE A 65 0.75 5.99 2.67
CA PHE A 65 -0.18 4.95 3.14
C PHE A 65 -1.12 4.45 2.02
N GLY A 66 -1.48 5.32 1.07
CA GLY A 66 -2.37 4.97 -0.04
C GLY A 66 -3.68 4.33 0.43
N THR A 67 -3.94 3.11 -0.03
CA THR A 67 -5.11 2.30 0.35
C THR A 67 -4.86 1.41 1.58
N GLY A 68 -3.64 1.37 2.11
CA GLY A 68 -3.24 0.55 3.26
C GLY A 68 -2.94 -0.91 2.94
N LEU A 69 -2.78 -1.28 1.66
CA LEU A 69 -2.60 -2.68 1.23
C LEU A 69 -1.34 -3.33 1.83
N ASN A 70 -0.23 -2.61 1.91
CA ASN A 70 1.01 -3.12 2.51
C ASN A 70 0.86 -3.43 4.00
N ILE A 71 0.14 -2.57 4.73
CA ILE A 71 -0.16 -2.80 6.14
C ILE A 71 -1.13 -3.98 6.31
N ALA A 72 -2.11 -4.13 5.43
CA ALA A 72 -2.98 -5.31 5.45
C ALA A 72 -2.18 -6.60 5.25
N ALA A 73 -1.25 -6.64 4.29
CA ALA A 73 -0.37 -7.78 4.06
C ALA A 73 0.59 -8.07 5.22
N LEU A 74 1.00 -7.03 5.94
CA LEU A 74 1.85 -7.14 7.13
C LEU A 74 1.12 -7.76 8.33
N LEU A 75 -0.20 -7.56 8.43
CA LEU A 75 -1.04 -7.99 9.55
C LEU A 75 -1.70 -9.37 9.32
N ASP A 76 -1.69 -9.88 8.09
CA ASP A 76 -2.21 -11.20 7.69
C ASP A 76 -1.17 -12.30 7.86
#